data_AF-A0AB37JHC9-F1
#
_entry.id   AF-A0AB37JHC9-F1
#
_cell.length_a   1.000
_cell.length_b   1.000
_cell.length_c   1.000
_cell.angle_alpha   90.00
_cell.angle_beta   90.00
_cell.angle_gamma   90.00
#
_symmetry.space_group_name_H-M   'P 1'
#
loop_
_entity.id
_entity.type
_entity.pdbx_description
1 polymer ?
#
loop_
_entity_poly.entity_id
_entity_poly.type
_entity_poly.pdbx_seq_one_letter_code
_entity_poly.pdbx_strand_id
1 'polypeptide(L)'
;MAERQSLESYITQAEQAVEYAKEQLDQGMRQEHYNTMEYSDAQLQLEQAYNDLQTMQQHANDEQREQLNRARMAIRQLQHQMIITPR
;
A
#
# COMPACT_ATOMS: atom_id res chain seq x y z
N MET A 1 -4.88 -24.68 5.72
CA MET A 1 -3.72 -24.59 4.80
C MET A 1 -3.99 -23.57 3.67
N ALA A 2 -5.22 -23.45 3.14
CA ALA A 2 -5.57 -22.42 2.16
C ALA A 2 -5.49 -20.96 2.69
N GLU A 3 -5.91 -20.71 3.94
CA GLU A 3 -5.93 -19.34 4.52
C GLU A 3 -4.55 -18.75 4.89
N ARG A 4 -3.51 -19.60 5.00
CA ARG A 4 -2.14 -19.10 5.26
C ARG A 4 -1.45 -18.63 3.99
N GLN A 5 -1.63 -19.35 2.87
CA GLN A 5 -1.12 -18.93 1.56
C GLN A 5 -1.78 -17.64 1.06
N SER A 6 -3.05 -17.42 1.39
CA SER A 6 -3.73 -16.18 1.04
C SER A 6 -3.14 -14.97 1.77
N LEU A 7 -2.80 -15.10 3.06
CA LEU A 7 -2.34 -13.98 3.89
C LEU A 7 -0.96 -13.44 3.44
N GLU A 8 -0.04 -14.35 3.10
CA GLU A 8 1.26 -14.00 2.51
C GLU A 8 1.11 -13.33 1.13
N SER A 9 0.14 -13.76 0.33
CA SER A 9 -0.17 -13.13 -0.95
C SER A 9 -0.68 -11.70 -0.78
N TYR A 10 -1.55 -11.44 0.21
CA TYR A 10 -2.03 -10.09 0.51
C TYR A 10 -0.92 -9.17 1.01
N ILE A 11 0.01 -9.69 1.81
CA ILE A 11 1.20 -8.92 2.24
C ILE A 11 2.05 -8.56 1.02
N THR A 12 2.31 -9.53 0.15
CA THR A 12 3.09 -9.32 -1.09
C THR A 12 2.43 -8.28 -2.00
N GLN A 13 1.10 -8.34 -2.17
CA GLN A 13 0.34 -7.35 -2.95
C GLN A 13 0.42 -5.95 -2.34
N ALA A 14 0.33 -5.84 -1.01
CA ALA A 14 0.50 -4.58 -0.31
C ALA A 14 1.91 -4.00 -0.51
N GLU A 15 2.95 -4.84 -0.47
CA GLU A 15 4.33 -4.41 -0.74
C GLU A 15 4.50 -3.93 -2.18
N GLN A 16 3.90 -4.62 -3.15
CA GLN A 16 3.91 -4.19 -4.56
C GLN A 16 3.21 -2.85 -4.76
N ALA A 17 2.04 -2.64 -4.13
CA ALA A 17 1.32 -1.38 -4.19
C ALA A 17 2.12 -0.23 -3.57
N VAL A 18 2.81 -0.50 -2.45
CA VAL A 18 3.72 0.47 -1.81
C VAL A 18 4.86 0.84 -2.74
N GLU A 19 5.51 -0.14 -3.39
CA GLU A 19 6.63 0.15 -4.28
C GLU A 19 6.19 0.93 -5.51
N TYR A 20 5.09 0.52 -6.14
CA TYR A 20 4.51 1.26 -7.27
C TYR A 20 4.18 2.71 -6.89
N ALA A 21 3.56 2.92 -5.72
CA ALA A 21 3.22 4.27 -5.26
C ALA A 21 4.46 5.13 -4.95
N LYS A 22 5.56 4.55 -4.46
CA LYS A 22 6.83 5.29 -4.31
C LYS A 22 7.40 5.70 -5.65
N GLU A 23 7.37 4.82 -6.65
CA GLU A 23 7.81 5.15 -8.01
C GLU A 23 6.98 6.29 -8.59
N GLN A 24 5.66 6.25 -8.43
CA GLN A 24 4.78 7.33 -8.89
C GLN A 24 5.02 8.64 -8.16
N LEU A 25 5.32 8.61 -6.86
CA LEU A 25 5.70 9.79 -6.10
C LEU A 25 7.02 10.38 -6.61
N ASP A 26 8.05 9.56 -6.83
CA ASP A 26 9.35 10.01 -7.38
C ASP A 26 9.20 10.58 -8.80
N GLN A 27 8.41 9.92 -9.66
CA GLN A 27 8.12 10.42 -11.01
C GLN A 27 7.34 11.75 -10.97
N GLY A 28 6.31 11.85 -10.13
CA GLY A 28 5.52 13.07 -9.96
C GLY A 28 6.33 14.25 -9.40
N MET A 29 7.33 13.99 -8.54
CA MET A 29 8.24 15.03 -8.07
C MET A 29 9.25 15.50 -9.15
N ARG A 30 9.57 14.65 -10.13
CA ARG A 30 10.56 14.94 -11.18
C ARG A 30 9.96 15.62 -12.41
N GLN A 31 8.70 15.35 -12.72
CA GLN A 31 8.02 15.90 -13.89
C GLN A 31 6.84 16.74 -13.42
N GLU A 32 6.84 18.04 -13.73
CA GLU A 32 5.73 18.96 -13.43
C GLU A 32 4.42 18.47 -14.10
N HIS A 33 3.65 17.67 -13.37
CA HIS A 33 2.21 17.43 -13.56
C HIS A 33 1.76 16.56 -14.75
N TYR A 34 2.52 15.55 -15.20
CA TYR A 34 2.04 14.61 -16.23
C TYR A 34 1.48 13.27 -15.72
N ASN A 35 1.71 12.89 -14.46
CA ASN A 35 1.30 11.58 -13.91
C ASN A 35 -0.01 11.59 -13.08
N THR A 36 -0.95 12.49 -13.35
CA THR A 36 -2.16 12.65 -12.50
C THR A 36 -3.03 11.38 -12.45
N MET A 37 -3.03 10.58 -13.52
CA MET A 37 -3.79 9.33 -13.61
C MET A 37 -3.11 8.23 -12.80
N GLU A 38 -1.83 7.99 -13.05
CA GLU A 38 -1.02 6.96 -12.38
C GLU A 38 -0.89 7.24 -10.87
N TYR A 39 -0.88 8.51 -10.47
CA TYR A 39 -0.90 8.90 -9.08
C TYR A 39 -2.23 8.58 -8.39
N SER A 40 -3.35 8.75 -9.11
CA SER A 40 -4.68 8.40 -8.61
C SER A 40 -4.83 6.88 -8.51
N ASP A 41 -4.30 6.15 -9.50
CA ASP A 41 -4.27 4.69 -9.50
C ASP A 41 -3.42 4.15 -8.35
N ALA A 42 -2.24 4.74 -8.09
CA ALA A 42 -1.40 4.39 -6.96
C ALA A 42 -2.12 4.62 -5.62
N GLN A 43 -2.82 5.74 -5.46
CA GLN A 43 -3.64 6.00 -4.27
C GLN A 43 -4.75 4.96 -4.07
N LEU A 44 -5.44 4.59 -5.14
CA LEU A 44 -6.49 3.56 -5.11
C LEU A 44 -5.91 2.19 -4.73
N GLN A 45 -4.77 1.80 -5.31
CA GLN A 45 -4.11 0.53 -4.97
C GLN A 45 -3.67 0.48 -3.50
N LEU A 46 -3.14 1.59 -2.97
CA LEU A 46 -2.80 1.70 -1.55
C LEU A 46 -4.04 1.57 -0.65
N GLU A 47 -5.16 2.18 -1.03
CA GLU A 47 -6.43 2.07 -0.28
C GLU A 47 -6.97 0.64 -0.30
N GLN A 48 -6.97 -0.01 -1.46
CA GLN A 48 -7.36 -1.41 -1.62
C GLN A 48 -6.52 -2.33 -0.73
N ALA A 49 -5.19 -2.21 -0.82
CA ALA A 49 -4.27 -2.99 0.00
C ALA A 49 -4.50 -2.75 1.50
N TYR A 50 -4.72 -1.51 1.93
CA TYR A 50 -5.01 -1.20 3.33
C TYR A 50 -6.27 -1.91 3.83
N ASN A 51 -7.35 -1.90 3.04
CA ASN A 51 -8.62 -2.55 3.38
C ASN A 51 -8.49 -4.08 3.43
N ASP A 52 -7.75 -4.67 2.49
CA ASP A 52 -7.49 -6.10 2.46
C ASP A 52 -6.68 -6.54 3.69
N LEU A 53 -5.60 -5.82 4.02
CA LEU A 53 -4.82 -6.09 5.22
C LEU A 53 -5.66 -5.94 6.50
N GLN A 54 -6.56 -4.95 6.58
CA GLN A 54 -7.45 -4.78 7.72
C GLN A 54 -8.41 -5.96 7.89
N THR A 55 -8.94 -6.49 6.79
CA THR A 55 -9.80 -7.68 6.82
C THR A 55 -9.03 -8.90 7.31
N MET A 56 -7.78 -9.06 6.86
CA MET A 56 -6.94 -10.20 7.24
C MET A 56 -6.48 -10.19 8.71
N GLN A 57 -6.50 -9.04 9.39
CA GLN A 57 -6.11 -8.98 10.82
C GLN A 57 -6.96 -9.86 11.74
N GLN A 58 -8.20 -10.17 11.34
CA GLN A 58 -9.10 -11.03 12.09
C GLN A 58 -8.70 -12.50 12.01
N HIS A 59 -7.95 -12.89 10.97
CA HIS A 59 -7.55 -14.27 10.68
C HIS A 59 -6.06 -14.54 10.96
N ALA A 60 -5.27 -13.48 11.19
CA ALA A 60 -3.84 -13.55 11.44
C ALA A 60 -3.50 -14.00 12.87
N ASN A 61 -2.42 -14.77 13.01
CA ASN A 61 -1.77 -15.03 14.31
C ASN A 61 -0.95 -13.81 14.78
N ASP A 62 -0.35 -13.86 15.97
CA ASP A 62 0.35 -12.71 16.55
C ASP A 62 1.53 -12.21 15.69
N GLU A 63 2.30 -13.12 15.09
CA GLU A 63 3.42 -12.76 14.21
C GLU A 63 2.94 -12.10 12.91
N GLN A 64 1.91 -12.68 12.27
CA GLN A 64 1.30 -12.15 11.06
C GLN A 64 0.60 -10.83 11.33
N ARG A 65 -0.06 -10.65 12.48
CA ARG A 65 -0.68 -9.38 12.88
C ARG A 65 0.32 -8.26 12.94
N GLU A 66 1.49 -8.53 13.49
CA GLU A 66 2.57 -7.55 13.55
C GLU A 66 3.09 -7.20 12.15
N GLN A 67 3.25 -8.18 11.26
CA GLN A 67 3.59 -7.93 9.85
C GLN A 67 2.52 -7.07 9.15
N LEU A 68 1.23 -7.42 9.29
CA LEU A 68 0.11 -6.66 8.75
C LEU A 68 0.08 -5.23 9.31
N ASN A 69 0.35 -5.04 10.60
CA ASN A 69 0.41 -3.72 11.23
C ASN A 69 1.51 -2.85 10.63
N ARG A 70 2.72 -3.42 10.45
CA ARG A 70 3.84 -2.71 9.81
C ARG A 70 3.50 -2.30 8.38
N ALA A 71 2.94 -3.22 7.59
CA ALA A 71 2.52 -2.92 6.22
C ALA A 71 1.46 -1.81 6.17
N ARG A 72 0.44 -1.85 7.05
CA ARG A 72 -0.57 -0.79 7.16
C ARG A 72 0.01 0.57 7.55
N MET A 73 1.01 0.60 8.43
CA MET A 73 1.69 1.85 8.79
C MET A 73 2.45 2.44 7.60
N ALA A 74 3.18 1.59 6.85
CA ALA A 74 3.90 2.02 5.64
C ALA A 74 2.95 2.59 4.58
N ILE A 75 1.82 1.90 4.31
CA ILE A 75 0.80 2.37 3.36
C ILE A 75 0.28 3.75 3.77
N ARG A 76 -0.14 3.93 5.03
CA ARG A 76 -0.68 5.21 5.49
C ARG A 76 0.33 6.35 5.44
N GLN A 77 1.59 6.06 5.78
CA GLN A 77 2.65 7.06 5.68
C GLN A 77 2.84 7.52 4.24
N LEU A 78 2.85 6.58 3.29
CA LEU A 78 3.01 6.89 1.87
C LEU A 78 1.78 7.61 1.30
N GLN A 79 0.55 7.18 1.62
CA GLN A 79 -0.68 7.88 1.24
C GLN A 79 -0.65 9.33 1.72
N HIS A 80 -0.29 9.56 2.99
CA HIS A 80 -0.17 10.89 3.55
C HIS A 80 0.88 11.72 2.83
N GLN A 81 2.07 11.15 2.60
CA GLN A 81 3.14 11.81 1.85
C GLN A 81 2.68 12.21 0.46
N MET A 82 1.95 11.33 -0.22
CA MET A 82 1.39 11.60 -1.54
C MET A 82 0.25 12.66 -1.51
N ILE A 83 -0.44 12.87 -0.38
CA ILE A 83 -1.44 13.93 -0.27
C ILE A 83 -0.78 15.30 -0.03
N ILE A 84 0.27 15.34 0.79
CA ILE A 84 0.92 16.61 1.19
C ILE A 84 2.01 17.07 0.23
N THR A 85 2.55 16.17 -0.61
CA THR A 85 3.52 16.56 -1.63
C THR A 85 2.77 17.38 -2.67
N PRO A 86 3.12 18.66 -2.86
CA PRO A 86 2.39 19.53 -3.78
C PRO A 86 2.42 18.90 -5.17
N ARG A 87 1.22 18.57 -5.65
CA ARG A 87 1.02 17.96 -6.95
C ARG A 87 1.41 18.90 -8.04
#